data_AF-A0A934VYH9-F1
#
_entry.id   AF-A0A934VYH9-F1
#
_cell.length_a   1.000
_cell.length_b   1.000
_cell.length_c   1.000
_cell.angle_alpha   90.00
_cell.angle_beta   90.00
_cell.angle_gamma   90.00
#
_symmetry.space_group_name_H-M   'P 1'
#
loop_
_entity.id
_entity.type
_entity.pdbx_description
1 polymer ?
#
loop_
_entity_poly.entity_id
_entity_poly.type
_entity_poly.pdbx_seq_one_letter_code
_entity_poly.pdbx_strand_id
1 'polypeptide(L)'
;MIDWRISPDFATIKEREWFFPSFDIQEYLLPQINVGKALIDEYGDTHFTEEDCARLKGNIEYLIDSRILDRKADIQFDSFEKGLVTLSCAEIKNCLLKLHEAADQAFNQRATLVFYGD
;
A
#
# COMPACT_ATOMS: atom_id res chain seq x y z
N MET A 1 -12.09 -7.30 2.56
CA MET A 1 -11.44 -6.13 1.91
C MET A 1 -10.21 -5.82 2.78
N ILE A 2 -8.99 -5.68 2.22
CA ILE A 2 -7.79 -5.59 3.08
C ILE A 2 -7.66 -4.18 3.64
N ASP A 3 -7.86 -4.02 4.95
CA ASP A 3 -7.62 -2.80 5.70
C ASP A 3 -6.12 -2.72 6.04
N TRP A 4 -5.47 -1.60 5.71
CA TRP A 4 -4.05 -1.40 5.95
C TRP A 4 -3.88 -0.54 7.21
N ARG A 5 -3.06 -0.97 8.17
CA ARG A 5 -2.81 -0.20 9.40
C ARG A 5 -1.31 -0.20 9.73
N ILE A 6 -0.88 0.79 10.49
CA ILE A 6 0.37 0.71 11.25
C ILE A 6 0.00 0.06 12.59
N SER A 7 0.80 -0.91 13.08
CA SER A 7 0.48 -1.71 14.28
C SER A 7 -0.07 -0.86 15.43
N PRO A 8 -1.11 -1.35 16.14
CA PRO A 8 -1.80 -0.63 17.22
C PRO A 8 -0.97 -0.39 18.49
N ASP A 9 0.33 -0.74 18.53
CA ASP A 9 1.20 -0.45 19.68
C ASP A 9 1.36 1.05 19.97
N PHE A 10 0.90 1.92 19.07
CA PHE A 10 0.84 3.37 19.25
C PHE A 10 -0.61 3.82 19.40
N ALA A 11 -1.02 4.07 20.64
CA ALA A 11 -2.33 4.58 21.08
C ALA A 11 -2.77 5.94 20.44
N THR A 12 -2.04 6.44 19.44
CA THR A 12 -2.21 7.73 18.78
C THR A 12 -2.78 7.65 17.36
N ILE A 13 -2.92 6.47 16.74
CA ILE A 13 -3.51 6.38 15.40
C ILE A 13 -5.03 6.41 15.53
N LYS A 14 -5.57 7.63 15.53
CA LYS A 14 -6.98 7.91 15.81
C LYS A 14 -7.94 7.64 14.66
N GLU A 15 -7.49 7.26 13.47
CA GLU A 15 -8.39 7.15 12.33
C GLU A 15 -8.14 5.86 11.54
N ARG A 16 -9.23 5.11 11.35
CA ARG A 16 -9.35 3.99 10.41
C ARG A 16 -9.24 4.55 8.99
N GLU A 17 -8.05 4.93 8.55
CA GLU A 17 -7.86 5.36 7.16
C GLU A 17 -7.47 4.17 6.29
N TRP A 18 -8.40 3.81 5.40
CA TRP A 18 -8.12 2.93 4.28
C TRP A 18 -7.02 3.53 3.41
N PHE A 19 -5.87 2.84 3.27
CA PHE A 19 -4.78 3.33 2.41
C PHE A 19 -5.13 3.23 0.92
N PHE A 20 -5.89 2.20 0.55
CA PHE A 20 -6.42 2.07 -0.81
C PHE A 20 -7.82 2.67 -0.89
N PRO A 21 -8.03 3.69 -1.74
CA PRO A 21 -9.35 4.30 -1.88
C PRO A 21 -10.35 3.41 -2.67
N SER A 22 -9.88 2.35 -3.33
CA SER A 22 -10.72 1.35 -3.97
C SER A 22 -10.01 -0.01 -4.10
N PHE A 23 -10.80 -1.08 -4.25
CA PHE A 23 -10.28 -2.42 -4.54
C PHE A 23 -9.48 -2.45 -5.86
N ASP A 24 -9.94 -1.70 -6.87
CA ASP A 24 -9.28 -1.64 -8.17
C ASP A 24 -7.86 -1.06 -8.06
N ILE A 25 -7.66 -0.05 -7.20
CA ILE A 25 -6.33 0.52 -6.94
C ILE A 25 -5.45 -0.46 -6.18
N GLN A 26 -6.00 -1.18 -5.19
CA GLN A 26 -5.28 -2.25 -4.49
C GLN A 26 -4.81 -3.33 -5.48
N GLU A 27 -5.72 -3.82 -6.31
CA GLU A 27 -5.45 -4.86 -7.31
C GLU A 27 -4.37 -4.43 -8.31
N TYR A 28 -4.44 -3.18 -8.78
CA TYR A 28 -3.44 -2.61 -9.66
C TYR A 28 -2.06 -2.48 -8.98
N LEU A 29 -2.01 -2.02 -7.73
CA LEU A 29 -0.76 -1.69 -7.05
C LEU A 29 -0.04 -2.90 -6.46
N LEU A 30 -0.76 -3.86 -5.86
CA LEU A 30 -0.17 -5.01 -5.15
C LEU A 30 0.90 -5.78 -5.95
N PRO A 31 0.71 -6.07 -7.26
CA PRO A 31 1.74 -6.74 -8.06
C PRO A 31 3.01 -5.90 -8.29
N GLN A 32 2.90 -4.58 -8.16
CA GLN A 32 3.98 -3.63 -8.42
C GLN A 32 4.76 -3.27 -7.16
N ILE A 33 4.08 -3.18 -6.01
CA ILE A 33 4.70 -2.92 -4.71
C ILE A 33 5.10 -4.26 -4.08
N ASN A 34 6.36 -4.67 -4.27
CA ASN A 34 6.87 -5.87 -3.62
C ASN A 34 7.10 -5.58 -2.13
N VAL A 35 6.17 -6.03 -1.28
CA VAL A 35 6.20 -5.76 0.16
C VAL A 35 7.01 -6.81 0.95
N GLY A 36 7.70 -7.75 0.29
CA GLY A 36 8.52 -8.76 0.96
C GLY A 36 7.72 -9.96 1.47
N LYS A 37 8.23 -10.66 2.50
CA LYS A 37 7.61 -11.87 3.05
C LYS A 37 6.65 -11.50 4.18
N ALA A 38 5.45 -11.11 3.77
CA ALA A 38 4.25 -11.03 4.60
C ALA A 38 4.16 -12.21 5.58
N LEU A 39 4.05 -11.91 6.88
CA LEU A 39 3.80 -12.91 7.92
C LEU A 39 2.33 -12.85 8.31
N ILE A 40 1.57 -13.87 7.92
CA ILE A 40 0.14 -13.96 8.23
C ILE A 40 0.00 -14.62 9.60
N ASP A 41 -0.66 -13.96 10.54
CA ASP A 41 -0.92 -14.51 11.87
C ASP A 41 -2.18 -15.39 11.91
N GLU A 42 -2.49 -15.91 13.10
CA GLU A 42 -3.62 -16.82 13.32
C GLU A 42 -5.01 -16.16 13.12
N TYR A 43 -5.07 -14.83 13.06
CA TYR A 43 -6.27 -14.05 12.81
C TYR A 43 -6.40 -13.62 11.35
N GLY A 44 -5.41 -13.92 10.52
CA GLY A 44 -5.38 -13.53 9.11
C GLY A 44 -4.76 -12.16 8.86
N ASP A 45 -4.19 -11.53 9.90
CA ASP A 45 -3.53 -10.23 9.77
C ASP A 45 -2.13 -10.44 9.19
N THR A 46 -1.74 -9.58 8.26
CA THR A 46 -0.42 -9.63 7.62
C THR A 46 0.53 -8.59 8.23
N HIS A 47 1.60 -9.06 8.84
CA HIS A 47 2.60 -8.24 9.52
C HIS A 47 3.82 -8.04 8.64
N PHE A 48 4.34 -6.81 8.62
CA PHE A 48 5.52 -6.40 7.85
C PHE A 48 6.58 -5.85 8.78
N THR A 49 7.78 -6.42 8.67
CA THR A 49 8.93 -6.07 9.49
C THR A 49 9.53 -4.72 9.09
N GLU A 50 10.48 -4.21 9.87
CA GLU A 50 11.26 -3.02 9.52
C GLU A 50 11.93 -3.15 8.14
N GLU A 51 12.48 -4.33 7.82
CA GLU A 51 13.09 -4.60 6.51
C GLU A 51 12.04 -4.56 5.38
N ASP A 52 10.84 -5.06 5.63
CA ASP A 52 9.76 -5.04 4.65
C ASP A 52 9.27 -3.60 4.40
N CYS A 53 9.19 -2.78 5.45
CA CYS A 53 8.88 -1.35 5.35
C CYS A 53 9.95 -0.62 4.52
N ALA A 54 11.24 -0.91 4.74
CA ALA A 54 12.33 -0.34 3.95
C ALA A 54 12.26 -0.75 2.46
N ARG A 55 11.93 -2.02 2.17
CA ARG A 55 11.71 -2.50 0.80
C ARG A 55 10.52 -1.81 0.14
N LEU A 56 9.40 -1.69 0.87
CA LEU A 56 8.19 -1.02 0.39
C LEU A 56 8.49 0.43 0.00
N LYS A 57 9.19 1.18 0.84
CA LYS A 57 9.61 2.57 0.54
C LYS A 57 10.41 2.65 -0.75
N GLY A 58 11.47 1.83 -0.88
CA GLY A 58 12.33 1.86 -2.06
C GLY A 58 11.58 1.51 -3.36
N ASN A 59 10.63 0.57 -3.30
CA ASN A 59 9.79 0.23 -4.45
C ASN A 59 8.84 1.36 -4.83
N ILE A 60 8.24 2.03 -3.84
CA ILE A 60 7.37 3.18 -4.09
C ILE A 60 8.17 4.34 -4.71
N GLU A 61 9.35 4.65 -4.17
CA GLU A 61 10.25 5.68 -4.70
C GLU A 61 10.62 5.38 -6.16
N TYR A 62 11.00 4.13 -6.46
CA TYR A 62 11.28 3.70 -7.83
C TYR A 62 10.07 3.87 -8.77
N LEU A 63 8.87 3.49 -8.33
CA LEU A 63 7.65 3.63 -9.13
C LEU A 63 7.31 5.09 -9.42
N ILE A 64 7.46 5.98 -8.43
CA ILE A 64 7.27 7.43 -8.61
C ILE A 64 8.33 7.99 -9.56
N ASP A 65 9.60 7.67 -9.36
CA ASP A 65 10.73 8.19 -10.15
C ASP A 65 10.77 7.68 -11.59
N SER A 66 10.19 6.51 -11.86
CA SER A 66 10.08 5.94 -13.21
C SER A 66 9.31 6.83 -14.20
N ARG A 67 8.56 7.82 -13.69
CA ARG A 67 7.66 8.71 -14.43
C ARG A 67 6.58 7.96 -15.23
N ILE A 68 6.34 6.68 -14.95
CA ILE A 68 5.29 5.89 -15.62
C ILE A 68 3.93 6.57 -15.40
N LEU A 69 3.69 7.02 -14.17
CA LEU A 69 2.46 7.69 -13.75
C LEU A 69 2.42 9.19 -14.15
N ASP A 70 3.50 9.76 -14.69
CA ASP A 70 3.51 11.14 -15.23
C ASP A 70 3.19 11.19 -16.73
N ARG A 71 3.36 10.07 -17.43
CA ARG A 71 3.19 10.00 -18.90
C ARG A 71 1.74 9.96 -19.35
N LYS A 72 0.81 9.63 -18.44
CA LYS A 72 -0.62 9.48 -18.73
C LYS A 72 -1.43 10.07 -17.59
N ALA A 73 -2.60 10.60 -17.91
CA ALA A 73 -3.59 11.01 -16.91
C ALA A 73 -4.23 9.79 -16.25
N ASP A 74 -4.48 8.74 -17.05
CA ASP A 74 -5.18 7.53 -16.62
C ASP A 74 -4.49 6.26 -17.14
N ILE A 75 -4.72 5.16 -16.43
CA ILE A 75 -4.25 3.81 -16.80
C ILE A 75 -5.45 2.87 -16.86
N GLN A 76 -5.47 2.05 -17.89
CA GLN A 76 -6.44 0.97 -18.02
C GLN A 76 -5.79 -0.35 -17.65
N PHE A 77 -6.50 -1.15 -16.86
CA PHE A 77 -6.11 -2.51 -16.54
C PHE A 77 -7.35 -3.40 -16.46
N ASP A 78 -7.13 -4.71 -16.61
CA ASP A 78 -8.19 -5.71 -16.50
C ASP A 78 -8.30 -6.14 -15.04
N SER A 79 -9.37 -5.72 -14.36
CA SER A 79 -9.68 -6.09 -12.99
C SER A 79 -10.40 -7.44 -12.94
N PHE A 80 -10.04 -8.28 -11.98
CA PHE A 80 -10.63 -9.60 -11.76
C PHE A 80 -12.15 -9.56 -11.63
N GLU A 81 -12.73 -8.55 -10.97
CA GLU A 81 -14.18 -8.49 -10.71
C GLU A 81 -14.96 -7.74 -11.80
N LYS A 82 -14.35 -6.70 -12.38
CA LYS A 82 -15.08 -5.72 -13.21
C LYS A 82 -14.66 -5.71 -14.67
N GLY A 83 -13.64 -6.47 -15.04
CA GLY A 83 -13.05 -6.41 -16.37
C GLY A 83 -12.24 -5.11 -16.57
N LEU A 84 -12.33 -4.50 -17.75
CA LEU A 84 -11.54 -3.31 -18.07
C LEU A 84 -11.94 -2.09 -17.21
N VAL A 85 -11.06 -1.69 -16.29
CA VAL A 85 -11.21 -0.52 -15.41
C VAL A 85 -10.21 0.56 -15.81
N THR A 86 -10.59 1.83 -15.61
CA THR A 86 -9.71 3.00 -15.78
C THR A 86 -9.44 3.63 -14.42
N LEU A 87 -8.17 3.82 -14.08
CA LEU A 87 -7.71 4.44 -12.83
C LEU A 87 -6.98 5.75 -13.11
N SER A 88 -7.20 6.76 -12.27
CA SER A 88 -6.45 8.00 -12.36
C SER A 88 -5.02 7.81 -11.84
N CYS A 89 -4.03 8.23 -12.64
CA CYS A 89 -2.64 8.26 -12.19
C CYS A 89 -2.44 9.15 -10.96
N ALA A 90 -3.27 10.20 -10.79
CA ALA A 90 -3.21 11.07 -9.62
C ALA A 90 -3.65 10.34 -8.35
N GLU A 91 -4.71 9.54 -8.42
CA GLU A 91 -5.19 8.71 -7.31
C GLU A 91 -4.17 7.64 -6.93
N ILE A 92 -3.57 6.99 -7.93
CA ILE A 92 -2.50 6.00 -7.73
C ILE A 92 -1.31 6.64 -7.02
N LYS A 93 -0.85 7.82 -7.46
CA LYS A 93 0.26 8.55 -6.79
C LYS A 93 -0.08 8.93 -5.36
N ASN A 94 -1.26 9.47 -5.12
CA ASN A 94 -1.68 9.82 -3.76
C ASN A 94 -1.69 8.60 -2.84
N CYS A 95 -2.17 7.45 -3.34
CA CYS A 95 -2.13 6.20 -2.60
C CYS A 95 -0.68 5.76 -2.30
N LEU A 96 0.21 5.79 -3.29
CA LEU A 96 1.63 5.48 -3.11
C LEU A 96 2.31 6.40 -2.07
N LEU A 97 2.02 7.70 -2.10
CA LEU A 97 2.56 8.66 -1.14
C LEU A 97 2.09 8.37 0.29
N LYS A 98 0.79 8.06 0.48
CA LYS A 98 0.27 7.67 1.80
C LYS A 98 0.92 6.38 2.31
N LEU A 99 1.10 5.38 1.43
CA LEU A 99 1.78 4.13 1.78
C LEU A 99 3.25 4.35 2.14
N HIS A 100 3.94 5.23 1.42
CA HIS A 100 5.32 5.60 1.72
C HIS A 100 5.44 6.28 3.08
N GLU A 101 4.56 7.24 3.38
CA GLU A 101 4.51 7.93 4.68
C GLU A 101 4.29 6.96 5.83
N ALA A 102 3.35 6.00 5.68
CA ALA A 102 3.12 4.99 6.69
C ALA A 102 4.29 4.03 6.90
N ALA A 103 4.93 3.61 5.80
CA ALA A 103 6.12 2.77 5.88
C ALA A 103 7.31 3.51 6.51
N ASP A 104 7.47 4.81 6.23
CA ASP A 104 8.49 5.67 6.84
C ASP A 104 8.23 5.86 8.33
N GLN A 105 6.98 6.11 8.71
CA GLN A 105 6.60 6.22 10.11
C GLN A 105 6.86 4.90 10.87
N ALA A 106 6.45 3.76 10.31
CA ALA A 106 6.68 2.45 10.92
C ALA A 106 8.18 2.17 11.09
N PHE A 107 8.97 2.44 10.05
CA PHE A 107 10.43 2.30 10.09
C PHE A 107 11.07 3.18 11.18
N ASN A 108 10.75 4.48 11.20
CA ASN A 108 11.31 5.43 12.16
C ASN A 108 10.93 5.12 13.62
N GLN A 109 9.76 4.53 13.83
CA GLN A 109 9.26 4.12 15.15
C GLN A 109 9.71 2.71 15.55
N ARG A 110 10.42 1.98 14.67
CA ARG A 110 10.74 0.54 14.83
C ARG A 110 9.48 -0.28 15.12
N ALA A 111 8.40 0.07 14.43
CA ALA A 111 7.10 -0.54 14.54
C ALA A 111 6.86 -1.53 13.38
N THR A 112 5.83 -2.36 13.54
CA THR A 112 5.33 -3.25 12.49
C THR A 112 4.21 -2.56 11.72
N LEU A 113 4.19 -2.69 10.39
CA LEU A 113 3.03 -2.32 9.57
C LEU A 113 2.12 -3.57 9.47
N VAL A 114 0.83 -3.45 9.79
CA VAL A 114 -0.10 -4.57 9.96
C VAL A 114 -1.33 -4.41 9.08
N PHE A 115 -1.64 -5.43 8.30
CA PHE A 115 -2.71 -5.39 7.32
C PHE A 115 -3.79 -6.34 7.78
N TYR A 116 -4.94 -5.79 8.11
CA TYR A 116 -6.09 -6.53 8.57
C TYR A 116 -6.91 -6.98 7.36
N GLY A 117 -6.94 -8.27 7.08
CA GLY A 117 -7.83 -8.81 6.06
C GLY A 117 -9.25 -8.90 6.61
N ASP A 118 -10.20 -8.12 6.08
CA ASP A 118 -11.64 -8.38 6.28
C ASP A 118 -12.13 -9.48 5.34
#